data_AF-A0A7S0Z100-F1
#
_entry.id   AF-A0A7S0Z100-F1
#
_cell.length_a   1.000
_cell.length_b   1.000
_cell.length_c   1.000
_cell.angle_alpha   90.00
_cell.angle_beta   90.00
_cell.angle_gamma   90.00
#
_symmetry.space_group_name_H-M   'P 1'
#
loop_
_entity.id
_entity.type
_entity.pdbx_description
1 polymer ?
#
loop_
_entity_poly.entity_id
_entity_poly.type
_entity_poly.pdbx_seq_one_letter_code
_entity_poly.pdbx_strand_id
1 'polypeptide(L)'
;LVKGATGEAMGTVVEGGSALVAALIIAYVSSWRLALVLCLVWPLLIIGQIFEFKNVSQQTGMSNSELEQSGEVLSDAVTAIRSVAAFNLQSSIISLFDKTLDGPMRIGEKRGLIQGFGSGFKQFVSMGSYGVAFYAGARFIEQGNLDFAMLIRVFLAV
;
A
#
# COMPACT_ATOMS: atom_id res chain seq x y z
N LEU A 1 -15.19 16.33 -9.31
CA LEU A 1 -14.01 15.50 -9.00
C LEU A 1 -13.62 15.58 -7.52
N VAL A 2 -13.44 16.77 -6.93
CA VAL A 2 -13.08 16.92 -5.50
C VAL A 2 -14.16 16.41 -4.52
N LYS A 3 -15.46 16.61 -4.81
CA LYS A 3 -16.57 16.12 -3.97
C LYS A 3 -16.74 14.60 -3.95
N GLY A 4 -16.36 13.89 -5.02
CA GLY A 4 -16.42 12.43 -5.08
C GLY A 4 -15.25 11.80 -4.31
N ALA A 5 -14.04 12.29 -4.57
CA ALA A 5 -12.83 11.80 -3.92
C ALA A 5 -12.83 11.98 -2.39
N THR A 6 -13.35 13.10 -1.88
CA THR A 6 -13.39 13.32 -0.42
C THR A 6 -14.53 12.54 0.25
N GLY A 7 -15.72 12.47 -0.36
CA GLY A 7 -16.86 11.76 0.22
C GLY A 7 -16.67 10.25 0.27
N GLU A 8 -16.15 9.67 -0.81
CA GLU A 8 -15.90 8.24 -0.92
C GLU A 8 -14.74 7.79 -0.02
N ALA A 9 -13.64 8.56 0.02
CA ALA A 9 -12.52 8.26 0.91
C ALA A 9 -12.89 8.35 2.39
N MET A 10 -13.71 9.34 2.78
CA MET A 10 -14.21 9.44 4.15
C MET A 10 -15.18 8.29 4.49
N GLY A 11 -16.00 7.88 3.52
CA GLY A 11 -16.86 6.71 3.62
C GLY A 11 -16.06 5.44 3.93
N THR A 12 -14.99 5.19 3.18
CA THR A 12 -14.12 4.02 3.39
C THR A 12 -13.41 4.04 4.75
N VAL A 13 -13.03 5.22 5.25
CA VAL A 13 -12.40 5.34 6.59
C VAL A 13 -13.40 5.03 7.70
N VAL A 14 -14.63 5.54 7.58
CA VAL A 14 -15.71 5.27 8.56
C VAL A 14 -16.15 3.81 8.51
N GLU A 15 -16.28 3.25 7.31
CA GLU A 15 -16.58 1.84 7.10
C GLU A 15 -15.50 0.96 7.75
N GLY A 16 -14.22 1.22 7.43
CA GLY A 16 -13.09 0.50 8.01
C GLY A 16 -13.04 0.60 9.54
N GLY A 17 -13.31 1.79 10.10
CA GLY A 17 -13.39 1.98 11.55
C GLY A 17 -14.55 1.21 12.20
N SER A 18 -15.74 1.21 11.58
CA SER A 18 -16.89 0.48 12.09
C SER A 18 -16.73 -1.04 12.00
N ALA A 19 -16.14 -1.54 10.90
CA ALA A 19 -15.80 -2.95 10.72
C ALA A 19 -14.78 -3.43 11.76
N LEU A 20 -13.76 -2.61 12.06
CA LEU A 20 -12.78 -2.87 13.13
C LEU A 20 -13.43 -3.08 14.49
N VAL A 21 -14.36 -2.20 14.86
CA VAL A 21 -15.07 -2.28 16.13
C VAL A 21 -15.96 -3.51 16.19
N ALA A 22 -16.69 -3.82 15.10
CA ALA A 22 -17.52 -5.01 15.00
C ALA A 22 -16.69 -6.30 15.10
N ALA A 23 -15.54 -6.37 14.41
CA ALA A 23 -14.62 -7.50 14.43
C ALA A 23 -14.05 -7.74 15.84
N LEU A 24 -13.65 -6.67 16.56
CA LEU A 24 -13.18 -6.77 17.94
C LEU A 24 -14.23 -7.31 18.89
N ILE A 25 -15.49 -6.86 18.75
CA ILE A 25 -16.61 -7.33 19.57
C ILE A 25 -16.86 -8.82 19.30
N ILE A 26 -16.91 -9.23 18.02
CA ILE A 26 -17.17 -10.64 17.65
C ILE A 26 -16.03 -11.56 18.10
N ALA A 27 -14.78 -11.10 18.00
CA ALA A 27 -13.61 -11.84 18.48
C ALA A 27 -13.65 -12.08 20.00
N TYR A 28 -13.97 -11.04 20.78
CA TYR A 28 -14.07 -11.14 22.24
C TYR A 28 -15.23 -12.02 22.71
N VAL A 29 -16.36 -12.01 21.99
CA VAL A 29 -17.55 -12.81 22.30
C VAL A 29 -17.32 -14.31 22.05
N SER A 30 -16.49 -14.67 21.08
CA SER A 30 -16.27 -16.07 20.70
C SER A 30 -15.22 -16.76 21.57
N SER A 31 -14.02 -16.17 21.73
CA SER A 31 -13.01 -16.70 22.64
C SER A 31 -11.92 -15.68 22.93
N TRP A 32 -11.73 -15.35 24.21
CA TRP A 32 -10.71 -14.41 24.67
C TRP A 32 -9.28 -14.81 24.28
N ARG A 33 -9.02 -16.11 24.04
CA ARG A 33 -7.72 -16.64 23.63
C ARG A 33 -7.41 -16.39 22.15
N LEU A 34 -8.40 -16.54 21.27
CA LEU A 34 -8.27 -16.23 19.85
C LEU A 34 -8.30 -14.71 19.61
N ALA A 35 -9.09 -13.99 20.40
CA ALA A 35 -9.14 -12.53 20.38
C ALA A 35 -7.76 -11.91 20.68
N LEU A 36 -7.02 -12.43 21.66
CA LEU A 36 -5.67 -11.94 22.00
C LEU A 36 -4.67 -12.13 20.86
N VAL A 37 -4.73 -13.25 20.14
CA VAL A 37 -3.84 -13.50 18.99
C VAL A 37 -4.15 -12.52 17.86
N LEU A 38 -5.42 -12.32 17.54
CA LEU A 38 -5.85 -11.34 16.53
C LEU A 38 -5.48 -9.91 16.94
N CYS A 39 -5.68 -9.55 18.21
CA CYS A 39 -5.37 -8.22 18.74
C CYS A 39 -3.87 -7.91 18.72
N LEU A 40 -3.00 -8.93 18.62
CA LEU A 40 -1.55 -8.77 18.49
C LEU A 40 -1.10 -8.67 17.01
N VAL A 41 -1.80 -9.35 16.11
CA VAL A 41 -1.52 -9.33 14.66
C VAL A 41 -1.98 -8.02 14.02
N TRP A 42 -3.16 -7.51 14.40
CA TRP A 42 -3.73 -6.28 13.87
C TRP A 42 -2.84 -5.03 14.00
N PRO A 43 -2.28 -4.67 15.17
CA PRO A 43 -1.39 -3.52 15.29
C PRO A 43 -0.11 -3.70 14.49
N LEU A 44 0.39 -4.94 14.37
CA LEU A 44 1.56 -5.24 13.55
C LEU A 44 1.29 -4.94 12.06
N LEU A 45 0.10 -5.31 11.57
CA LEU A 45 -0.34 -5.01 10.21
C LEU A 45 -0.53 -3.51 10.00
N ILE A 46 -1.20 -2.81 10.92
CA ILE A 46 -1.45 -1.36 10.81
C ILE A 46 -0.12 -0.59 10.80
N ILE A 47 0.82 -0.91 11.68
CA ILE A 47 2.14 -0.29 11.71
C ILE A 47 2.89 -0.55 10.40
N GLY A 48 2.83 -1.78 9.89
CA GLY A 48 3.41 -2.15 8.59
C GLY A 48 2.78 -1.38 7.41
N GLN A 49 1.48 -1.12 7.44
CA GLN A 49 0.77 -0.33 6.43
C GLN A 49 1.12 1.16 6.50
N ILE A 50 1.18 1.74 7.70
CA ILE A 50 1.55 3.15 7.87
C ILE A 50 3.00 3.38 7.41
N PHE A 51 3.90 2.48 7.75
CA PHE A 51 5.30 2.57 7.33
C PHE A 51 5.44 2.49 5.81
N GLU A 52 4.74 1.55 5.17
CA GLU A 52 4.71 1.45 3.71
C GLU A 52 4.11 2.70 3.06
N PHE A 53 2.95 3.16 3.54
CA PHE A 53 2.29 4.34 3.00
C PHE A 53 3.19 5.58 3.08
N LYS A 54 3.88 5.77 4.21
CA LYS A 54 4.85 6.86 4.40
C LYS A 54 6.04 6.74 3.45
N ASN A 55 6.60 5.55 3.31
CA ASN A 55 7.77 5.32 2.45
C ASN A 55 7.42 5.53 0.96
N VAL A 56 6.25 5.05 0.54
CA VAL A 56 5.72 5.24 -0.82
C VAL A 56 5.41 6.71 -1.09
N SER A 57 4.78 7.41 -0.15
CA SER A 57 4.45 8.83 -0.29
C SER A 57 5.71 9.71 -0.39
N GLN A 58 6.69 9.48 0.49
CA GLN A 58 7.94 10.23 0.49
C GLN A 58 8.75 10.00 -0.80
N GLN A 59 8.87 8.75 -1.25
CA GLN A 59 9.56 8.43 -2.51
C GLN A 59 8.79 8.91 -3.75
N THR A 60 7.46 8.91 -3.72
CA THR A 60 6.64 9.46 -4.82
C THR A 60 6.81 10.97 -4.92
N GLY A 61 6.91 11.69 -3.79
CA GLY A 61 7.21 13.12 -3.78
C GLY A 61 8.57 13.45 -4.41
N MET A 62 9.61 12.68 -4.07
CA MET A 62 10.94 12.85 -4.66
C MET A 62 10.93 12.57 -6.17
N SER A 63 10.34 11.44 -6.59
CA SER A 63 10.22 11.09 -8.01
C SER A 63 9.42 12.13 -8.80
N ASN A 64 8.35 12.69 -8.23
CA ASN A 64 7.57 13.73 -8.89
C ASN A 64 8.39 15.02 -9.05
N SER A 65 9.17 15.42 -8.05
CA SER A 65 10.01 16.62 -8.16
C SER A 65 11.09 16.52 -9.25
N GLU A 66 11.72 15.35 -9.40
CA GLU A 66 12.70 15.11 -10.47
C GLU A 66 12.05 15.03 -11.86
N LEU A 67 10.83 14.48 -11.93
CA LEU A 67 10.03 14.46 -13.16
C LEU A 67 9.51 15.85 -13.54
N GLU A 68 9.12 16.69 -12.58
CA GLU A 68 8.73 18.08 -12.80
C GLU A 68 9.91 18.87 -13.38
N GLN A 69 11.11 18.72 -12.81
CA GLN A 69 12.32 19.36 -13.33
C GLN A 69 12.65 18.91 -14.77
N SER A 70 12.48 17.62 -15.07
CA SER A 70 12.62 17.10 -16.44
C SER A 70 11.57 17.67 -17.39
N GLY A 71 10.33 17.80 -16.93
CA GLY A 71 9.21 18.37 -17.67
C GLY A 71 9.38 19.87 -17.95
N GLU A 72 9.98 20.61 -17.03
CA GLU A 72 10.29 22.04 -17.19
C GLU A 72 11.30 22.25 -18.33
N VAL A 73 12.39 21.46 -18.37
CA VAL A 73 13.38 21.50 -19.46
C VAL A 73 12.74 21.22 -20.83
N LEU A 74 11.80 20.27 -20.89
CA LEU A 74 11.05 19.98 -22.11
C LEU A 74 10.11 21.13 -22.48
N SER A 75 9.43 21.72 -21.49
CA SER A 75 8.52 22.85 -21.69
C SER A 75 9.25 24.06 -22.28
N ASP A 76 10.43 24.37 -21.76
CA ASP A 76 11.30 25.44 -22.27
C ASP A 76 11.74 25.15 -23.71
N ALA A 77 12.13 23.91 -24.01
CA ALA A 77 12.53 23.50 -25.35
C ALA A 77 11.38 23.58 -26.38
N VAL A 78 10.17 23.20 -25.99
CA VAL A 78 8.96 23.28 -26.83
C VAL A 78 8.53 24.73 -27.03
N THR A 79 8.64 25.57 -26.00
CA THR A 79 8.35 27.01 -26.11
C THR A 79 9.34 27.71 -27.06
N ALA A 80 10.60 27.28 -27.05
CA ALA A 80 11.66 27.79 -27.93
C ALA A 80 11.82 27.03 -29.26
N ILE A 81 10.82 26.25 -29.70
CA ILE A 81 10.92 25.33 -30.86
C ILE A 81 11.45 25.99 -32.14
N ARG A 82 11.09 27.26 -32.40
CA ARG A 82 11.57 28.01 -33.57
C ARG A 82 13.06 28.28 -33.51
N SER A 83 13.60 28.59 -32.32
CA SER A 83 15.04 28.79 -32.10
C SER A 83 15.80 27.47 -32.16
N VAL A 84 15.25 26.41 -31.58
CA VAL A 84 15.84 25.06 -31.63
C VAL A 84 15.95 24.56 -33.07
N ALA A 85 14.91 24.78 -33.88
CA ALA A 85 14.92 24.45 -35.31
C ALA A 85 15.89 25.34 -36.10
N ALA A 86 15.94 26.65 -35.81
CA ALA A 86 16.86 27.58 -36.49
C ALA A 86 18.34 27.25 -36.25
N PHE A 87 18.70 26.74 -35.07
CA PHE A 87 20.07 26.34 -34.73
C PHE A 87 20.35 24.83 -34.90
N ASN A 88 19.40 24.04 -35.41
CA ASN A 88 19.50 22.57 -35.52
C ASN A 88 19.88 21.87 -34.18
N LEU A 89 19.39 22.38 -33.05
CA LEU A 89 19.76 21.90 -31.70
C LEU A 89 18.91 20.72 -31.21
N GLN A 90 18.06 20.14 -32.04
CA GLN A 90 17.14 19.06 -31.64
C GLN A 90 17.87 17.89 -30.98
N SER A 91 18.98 17.42 -31.57
CA SER A 91 19.77 16.30 -31.05
C SER A 91 20.35 16.59 -29.66
N SER A 92 20.79 17.84 -29.43
CA SER A 92 21.35 18.26 -28.13
C SER A 92 20.27 18.32 -27.05
N ILE A 93 19.10 18.88 -27.37
CA ILE A 93 17.95 18.96 -26.45
C ILE A 93 17.47 17.55 -26.08
N ILE A 94 17.37 16.64 -27.06
CA ILE A 94 17.00 15.24 -26.82
C ILE A 94 18.00 14.58 -25.87
N SER A 95 19.31 14.75 -26.10
CA SER A 95 20.34 14.18 -25.21
C SER A 95 20.32 14.75 -23.80
N LEU A 96 19.90 16.02 -23.64
CA LEU A 96 19.76 16.66 -22.34
C LEU A 96 18.55 16.09 -21.60
N PHE A 97 17.43 15.93 -22.29
CA PHE A 97 16.21 15.34 -21.73
C PHE A 97 16.44 13.89 -21.29
N ASP A 98 17.13 13.09 -22.11
CA ASP A 98 17.48 11.70 -21.81
C ASP A 98 18.34 11.59 -20.53
N LYS A 99 19.31 12.50 -20.37
CA LYS A 99 20.13 12.60 -19.14
C LYS A 99 19.32 12.97 -17.90
N THR A 100 18.32 13.85 -18.03
CA THR A 100 17.48 14.24 -16.89
C THR A 100 16.50 13.14 -16.49
N LEU A 101 16.12 12.25 -17.43
CA LEU A 101 15.24 11.10 -17.20
C LEU A 101 15.92 9.89 -16.53
N ASP A 102 17.25 9.76 -16.65
CA ASP A 102 18.02 8.66 -16.06
C ASP A 102 17.87 8.59 -14.52
N GLY A 103 17.75 9.74 -13.86
CA GLY A 103 17.51 9.87 -12.43
C GLY A 103 16.18 9.22 -11.97
N PRO A 104 15.02 9.73 -12.43
CA PRO A 104 13.72 9.19 -12.07
C PRO A 104 13.53 7.74 -12.52
N MET A 105 14.12 7.34 -13.65
CA MET A 105 14.04 5.96 -14.15
C MET A 105 14.72 4.97 -13.19
N ARG A 106 15.92 5.30 -12.70
CA ARG A 106 16.67 4.46 -11.75
C ARG A 106 16.02 4.40 -10.36
N ILE A 107 15.36 5.48 -9.93
CA ILE A 107 14.56 5.49 -8.70
C ILE A 107 13.33 4.60 -8.88
N GLY A 108 12.68 4.66 -10.04
CA GLY A 108 11.54 3.82 -10.40
C GLY A 108 11.84 2.32 -10.35
N GLU A 109 12.97 1.88 -10.91
CA GLU A 109 13.38 0.47 -10.89
C GLU A 109 13.60 -0.07 -9.46
N LYS A 110 14.35 0.67 -8.64
CA LYS A 110 14.60 0.29 -7.25
C LYS A 110 13.31 0.29 -6.42
N ARG A 111 12.42 1.26 -6.68
CA ARG A 111 11.09 1.32 -6.06
C ARG A 111 10.26 0.08 -6.40
N GLY A 112 10.23 -0.31 -7.68
CA GLY A 112 9.47 -1.47 -8.14
C GLY A 112 9.89 -2.75 -7.42
N LEU A 113 11.20 -2.98 -7.28
CA LEU A 113 11.73 -4.14 -6.57
C LEU A 113 11.42 -4.13 -5.06
N ILE A 114 11.60 -2.99 -4.39
CA ILE A 114 11.34 -2.87 -2.95
C ILE A 114 9.85 -3.04 -2.64
N GLN A 115 8.98 -2.42 -3.44
CA GLN A 115 7.52 -2.56 -3.28
C GLN A 115 7.06 -3.98 -3.63
N GLY A 116 7.59 -4.58 -4.69
CA GLY A 116 7.26 -5.96 -5.06
C GLY A 116 7.63 -6.96 -3.97
N PHE A 117 8.84 -6.87 -3.43
CA PHE A 117 9.29 -7.76 -2.35
C PHE A 117 8.54 -7.48 -1.04
N GLY A 118 8.34 -6.22 -0.68
CA GLY A 118 7.61 -5.82 0.52
C GLY A 118 6.16 -6.29 0.51
N SER A 119 5.44 -6.07 -0.60
CA SER A 119 4.05 -6.51 -0.76
C SER A 119 3.92 -8.04 -0.79
N GLY A 120 4.82 -8.73 -1.50
CA GLY A 120 4.85 -10.20 -1.52
C GLY A 120 5.10 -10.81 -0.15
N PHE A 121 6.05 -10.26 0.61
CA PHE A 121 6.32 -10.73 1.98
C PHE A 121 5.13 -10.49 2.92
N LYS A 122 4.47 -9.33 2.81
CA LYS A 122 3.23 -9.05 3.56
C LYS A 122 2.12 -10.03 3.24
N GLN A 123 1.92 -10.33 1.96
CA GLN A 123 0.91 -11.29 1.51
C GLN A 123 1.19 -12.69 2.06
N PHE A 124 2.46 -13.12 2.05
CA PHE A 124 2.88 -14.39 2.63
C PHE A 124 2.60 -14.48 4.13
N VAL A 125 2.96 -13.44 4.88
CA VAL A 125 2.71 -13.39 6.35
C VAL A 125 1.22 -13.39 6.65
N SER A 126 0.41 -12.66 5.86
CA SER A 126 -1.05 -12.63 6.01
C SER A 126 -1.66 -14.02 5.80
N MET A 127 -1.33 -14.70 4.70
CA MET A 127 -1.79 -16.07 4.42
C MET A 127 -1.30 -17.07 5.47
N GLY A 128 -0.05 -16.93 5.93
CA GLY A 128 0.49 -17.74 7.02
C GLY A 128 -0.27 -17.55 8.33
N SER A 129 -0.65 -16.31 8.66
CA SER A 129 -1.43 -16.01 9.87
C SER A 129 -2.82 -16.65 9.84
N TYR A 130 -3.49 -16.65 8.69
CA TYR A 130 -4.76 -17.38 8.53
C TYR A 130 -4.58 -18.89 8.71
N GLY A 131 -3.50 -19.47 8.19
CA GLY A 131 -3.19 -20.89 8.39
C GLY A 131 -2.98 -21.25 9.86
N VAL A 132 -2.22 -20.44 10.61
CA VAL A 132 -2.01 -20.63 12.05
C VAL A 132 -3.31 -20.46 12.82
N ALA A 133 -4.14 -19.48 12.46
CA ALA A 133 -5.44 -19.25 13.09
C ALA A 133 -6.41 -20.43 12.86
N PHE A 134 -6.44 -21.01 11.66
CA PHE A 134 -7.21 -22.24 11.39
C PHE A 134 -6.69 -23.44 12.18
N TYR A 135 -5.37 -23.62 12.27
CA TYR A 135 -4.76 -24.72 13.02
C TYR A 135 -5.04 -24.62 14.53
N ALA A 136 -4.85 -23.43 15.12
CA ALA A 136 -5.15 -23.17 16.51
C ALA A 136 -6.65 -23.33 16.80
N GLY A 137 -7.50 -22.82 15.91
CA GLY A 137 -8.94 -22.96 16.02
C GLY A 137 -9.41 -24.42 15.94
N ALA A 138 -8.84 -25.24 15.06
CA ALA A 138 -9.11 -26.68 15.00
C ALA A 138 -8.73 -27.40 16.30
N ARG A 139 -7.59 -27.03 16.91
CA ARG A 139 -7.18 -27.56 18.22
C ARG A 139 -8.12 -27.15 19.36
N PHE A 140 -8.73 -25.97 19.30
CA PHE A 140 -9.73 -25.54 20.30
C PHE A 140 -11.08 -26.25 20.15
N ILE A 141 -11.44 -26.67 18.93
CA ILE A 141 -12.62 -27.51 18.67
C ILE A 141 -12.41 -28.90 19.27
N GLU A 142 -11.24 -29.51 19.09
CA GLU A 142 -10.90 -30.82 19.71
C GLU A 142 -11.01 -30.80 21.24
N GLN A 143 -10.72 -29.66 21.87
CA GLN A 143 -10.80 -29.50 23.33
C GLN A 143 -12.22 -29.23 23.84
N GLY A 144 -13.23 -29.17 22.96
CA GLY A 144 -14.64 -28.97 23.34
C GLY A 144 -15.00 -27.55 23.82
N ASN A 145 -14.09 -26.59 23.68
CA ASN A 145 -14.28 -25.21 24.13
C ASN A 145 -14.86 -24.28 23.06
N LEU A 146 -15.01 -24.75 21.81
CA LEU A 146 -15.41 -23.95 20.66
C LEU A 146 -16.18 -24.80 19.66
N ASP A 147 -17.33 -24.29 19.21
CA ASP A 147 -18.09 -24.90 18.12
C ASP A 147 -17.56 -24.42 16.75
N PHE A 148 -17.62 -25.29 15.74
CA PHE A 148 -17.12 -25.00 14.38
C PHE A 148 -17.84 -23.80 13.75
N ALA A 149 -19.14 -23.65 14.03
CA ALA A 149 -19.93 -22.51 13.56
C ALA A 149 -19.43 -21.17 14.15
N MET A 150 -18.91 -21.20 15.39
CA MET A 150 -18.42 -20.00 16.06
C MET A 150 -17.04 -19.59 15.54
N LEU A 151 -16.21 -20.57 15.16
CA LEU A 151 -14.93 -20.33 14.48
C LEU A 151 -15.14 -19.69 13.11
N ILE A 152 -16.04 -20.24 12.29
CA ILE A 152 -16.36 -19.67 10.96
C ILE A 152 -16.94 -18.26 11.08
N ARG A 153 -17.77 -17.99 12.09
CA ARG A 153 -18.31 -16.64 12.34
C ARG A 153 -17.24 -15.61 12.66
N VAL A 154 -16.23 -15.97 13.45
CA VAL A 154 -15.10 -15.07 13.75
C VAL A 154 -14.25 -14.84 12.50
N PHE A 155 -14.01 -15.89 11.72
CA PHE A 155 -13.25 -15.78 10.47
C PHE A 155 -13.94 -14.97 9.38
N LEU A 156 -15.28 -15.03 9.28
CA LEU A 156 -16.05 -14.24 8.33
C LEU A 156 -16.28 -12.79 8.79
N ALA A 157 -16.13 -12.53 10.09
CA ALA A 157 -16.28 -11.19 10.66
C ALA A 157 -15.00 -10.35 10.62
N VAL A 158 -13.85 -11.01 10.41
CA VAL A 158 -12.51 -10.40 10.22
C VAL A 158 -12.21 -10.34 8.73
#